data_AF-A0A1T5A4U7-F1
#
_entry.id   AF-A0A1T5A4U7-F1
#
_cell.length_a   1.000
_cell.length_b   1.000
_cell.length_c   1.000
_cell.angle_alpha   90.00
_cell.angle_beta   90.00
_cell.angle_gamma   90.00
#
_symmetry.space_group_name_H-M   'P 1'
#
loop_
_entity.id
_entity.type
_entity.pdbx_description
1 polymer ?
#
loop_
_entity_poly.entity_id
_entity_poly.type
_entity_poly.pdbx_seq_one_letter_code
_entity_poly.pdbx_strand_id
1 'polypeptide(L)'
;MLKKYIIITSVIFSCLFGLNPSYAQSPIVDVNFKVNDIYEDEESVIIQAIVYNLGNTNINGFNDIDVVLKSMNDELIAQGTFEIDDLKAISFEPGESFFFTGAMNKTAPVTYPYKYVAESSVNWNNITELSDDIKLYINSEQIVLEQKPVIINNRMLVPISTIASNFDYEVNWNQAEKSVTLARGPKSVKLTINSAVASVDSENVSIDTAPIILNNRTMVPISFIVDAFGADYAWGAQTKILSIYY
;
A
#
# COMPACT_ATOMS: atom_id res chain seq x y z
N MET A 1 8.69 -20.50 1.56
CA MET A 1 9.71 -19.48 1.28
C MET A 1 9.57 -19.00 -0.16
N LEU A 2 9.82 -17.70 -0.37
CA LEU A 2 9.60 -16.86 -1.56
C LEU A 2 8.13 -16.56 -1.95
N LYS A 3 7.59 -15.46 -1.38
CA LYS A 3 6.53 -14.67 -2.01
C LYS A 3 7.15 -13.91 -3.18
N LYS A 4 6.69 -14.17 -4.41
CA LYS A 4 6.99 -13.36 -5.60
C LYS A 4 5.74 -12.56 -5.92
N TYR A 5 5.84 -11.24 -5.87
CA TYR A 5 4.86 -10.30 -6.41
C TYR A 5 5.32 -9.92 -7.82
N ILE A 6 4.40 -9.87 -8.79
CA ILE A 6 4.57 -9.31 -10.13
C ILE A 6 3.48 -8.23 -10.22
N ILE A 7 3.81 -6.96 -9.94
CA ILE A 7 4.15 -5.88 -10.90
C ILE A 7 3.17 -5.83 -12.08
N ILE A 8 2.24 -4.89 -12.03
CA ILE A 8 1.58 -4.37 -13.24
C ILE A 8 2.49 -3.25 -13.77
N THR A 9 3.02 -3.48 -14.96
CA THR A 9 4.00 -2.61 -15.61
C THR A 9 3.35 -1.32 -16.10
N SER A 10 3.87 -0.20 -15.63
CA SER A 10 3.81 1.09 -16.28
C SER A 10 4.21 0.99 -17.76
N VAL A 11 3.39 1.50 -18.67
CA VAL A 11 3.80 1.76 -20.06
C VAL A 11 4.70 3.00 -20.04
N ILE A 12 6.00 2.82 -20.33
CA ILE A 12 6.96 3.92 -20.51
C ILE A 12 7.21 4.09 -22.01
N PHE A 13 6.83 5.24 -22.58
CA PHE A 13 7.47 5.72 -23.80
C PHE A 13 8.83 6.32 -23.39
N SER A 14 9.93 5.70 -23.82
CA SER A 14 11.27 6.26 -23.67
C SER A 14 11.76 6.77 -25.03
N CYS A 15 12.14 8.04 -25.09
CA CYS A 15 13.08 8.55 -26.08
C CYS A 15 14.26 9.17 -25.32
N LEU A 16 15.46 8.73 -25.68
CA LEU A 16 16.70 8.99 -24.97
C LEU A 16 17.47 10.15 -25.64
N PHE A 17 18.22 10.86 -24.79
CA PHE A 17 19.31 11.82 -25.03
C PHE A 17 18.99 13.31 -25.10
N GLY A 18 19.50 14.02 -24.08
CA GLY A 18 19.66 15.47 -24.05
C GLY A 18 19.64 15.98 -22.61
N LEU A 19 20.82 16.10 -21.98
CA LEU A 19 20.99 16.75 -20.68
C LEU A 19 20.39 18.17 -20.70
N ASN A 20 19.44 18.44 -19.81
CA ASN A 20 19.09 19.81 -19.38
C ASN A 20 18.50 19.76 -17.95
N PRO A 21 19.13 20.41 -16.95
CA PRO A 21 18.71 20.36 -15.56
C PRO A 21 17.69 21.47 -15.27
N SER A 22 16.51 21.37 -15.89
CA SER A 22 15.33 22.19 -15.57
C SER A 22 14.14 21.70 -16.39
N TYR A 23 13.65 20.51 -16.09
CA TYR A 23 12.34 20.06 -16.55
C TYR A 23 11.52 19.72 -15.32
N ALA A 24 10.52 20.56 -15.07
CA ALA A 24 9.41 20.25 -14.19
C ALA A 24 8.88 18.86 -14.57
N GLN A 25 8.76 17.99 -13.57
CA GLN A 25 8.58 16.57 -13.78
C GLN A 25 7.17 16.25 -14.27
N SER A 26 7.08 15.39 -15.28
CA SER A 26 5.83 14.92 -15.87
C SER A 26 4.88 14.30 -14.82
N PRO A 27 3.56 14.33 -15.08
CA PRO A 27 2.55 13.58 -14.33
C PRO A 27 2.95 12.13 -14.04
N ILE A 28 2.83 11.68 -12.79
CA ILE A 28 2.95 10.25 -12.46
C ILE A 28 1.65 9.79 -11.86
N VAL A 29 1.06 8.78 -12.49
CA VAL A 29 -0.15 8.15 -11.97
C VAL A 29 0.17 6.73 -11.61
N ASP A 30 -0.19 6.39 -10.38
CA ASP A 30 0.09 5.11 -9.75
C ASP A 30 -1.16 4.72 -8.96
N VAL A 31 -1.90 3.74 -9.47
CA VAL A 31 -3.13 3.25 -8.84
C VAL A 31 -2.84 1.88 -8.29
N ASN A 32 -3.12 1.68 -7.00
CA ASN A 32 -3.03 0.36 -6.40
C ASN A 32 -4.42 -0.18 -6.11
N PHE A 33 -4.61 -1.46 -6.41
CA PHE A 33 -5.86 -2.17 -6.20
C PHE A 33 -5.62 -3.31 -5.22
N LYS A 34 -6.30 -3.25 -4.07
CA LYS A 34 -6.22 -4.29 -3.04
C LYS A 34 -7.58 -4.93 -2.84
N VAL A 35 -7.68 -6.22 -3.13
CA VAL A 35 -8.85 -7.03 -2.76
C VAL A 35 -8.84 -7.29 -1.26
N ASN A 36 -9.94 -6.93 -0.60
CA ASN A 36 -10.21 -7.18 0.80
C ASN A 36 -10.95 -8.50 1.01
N ASP A 37 -11.97 -8.77 0.18
CA ASP A 37 -12.77 -9.99 0.29
C ASP A 37 -13.29 -10.45 -1.08
N ILE A 38 -13.55 -11.75 -1.18
CA ILE A 38 -14.15 -12.39 -2.34
C ILE A 38 -15.26 -13.32 -1.88
N TYR A 39 -16.48 -13.03 -2.32
CA TYR A 39 -17.64 -13.91 -2.15
C TYR A 39 -17.94 -14.63 -3.46
N GLU A 40 -18.52 -15.81 -3.36
CA GLU A 40 -19.07 -16.50 -4.52
C GLU A 40 -20.54 -16.86 -4.30
N ASP A 41 -21.32 -16.76 -5.37
CA ASP A 41 -22.60 -17.44 -5.50
C ASP A 41 -22.50 -18.51 -6.61
N GLU A 42 -23.61 -19.09 -7.04
CA GLU A 42 -23.60 -20.17 -8.04
C GLU A 42 -22.97 -19.75 -9.38
N GLU A 43 -23.16 -18.50 -9.81
CA GLU A 43 -22.79 -18.03 -11.15
C GLU A 43 -21.81 -16.85 -11.14
N SER A 44 -21.58 -16.23 -9.98
CA SER A 44 -20.84 -14.98 -9.84
C SER A 44 -19.78 -15.04 -8.73
N VAL A 45 -18.78 -14.17 -8.90
CA VAL A 45 -17.79 -13.84 -7.89
C VAL A 45 -17.92 -12.36 -7.59
N ILE A 46 -18.15 -12.01 -6.33
CA ILE A 46 -18.20 -10.62 -5.85
C ILE A 46 -16.86 -10.28 -5.22
N ILE A 47 -16.20 -9.25 -5.74
CA ILE A 47 -14.96 -8.71 -5.21
C ILE A 47 -15.26 -7.44 -4.44
N GLN A 48 -14.74 -7.35 -3.22
CA GLN A 48 -14.61 -6.12 -2.47
C GLN A 48 -13.14 -5.71 -2.44
N ALA A 49 -12.86 -4.48 -2.84
CA ALA A 49 -11.52 -3.95 -2.92
C ALA A 49 -11.44 -2.50 -2.45
N ILE A 50 -10.23 -2.04 -2.18
CA ILE A 50 -9.91 -0.63 -2.01
C ILE A 50 -8.95 -0.23 -3.13
N VAL A 51 -9.22 0.93 -3.72
CA VAL A 51 -8.39 1.54 -4.76
C VAL A 51 -7.69 2.75 -4.18
N TYR A 52 -6.37 2.84 -4.36
CA TYR A 52 -5.53 3.91 -3.83
C TYR A 52 -4.98 4.80 -4.94
N ASN A 53 -4.97 6.10 -4.72
CA ASN A 53 -4.16 7.03 -5.48
C ASN A 53 -2.77 7.12 -4.85
N LEU A 54 -1.83 6.34 -5.38
CA LEU A 54 -0.41 6.48 -5.06
C LEU A 54 0.28 7.41 -6.07
N GLY A 55 -0.46 7.98 -7.01
CA GLY A 55 -0.05 9.01 -7.96
C GLY A 55 0.29 10.33 -7.25
N ASN A 56 1.06 11.20 -7.90
CA ASN A 56 1.33 12.55 -7.40
C ASN A 56 0.34 13.59 -7.92
N THR A 57 -0.74 13.15 -8.57
CA THR A 57 -1.81 13.96 -9.12
C THR A 57 -3.15 13.48 -8.60
N ASN A 58 -4.12 14.39 -8.52
CA ASN A 58 -5.52 14.01 -8.44
C ASN A 58 -5.89 13.14 -9.67
N ILE A 59 -6.61 12.04 -9.43
CA ILE A 59 -7.11 11.17 -10.49
C ILE A 59 -8.59 11.49 -10.70
N ASN A 60 -8.95 11.79 -11.94
CA ASN A 60 -10.32 12.10 -12.35
C ASN A 60 -10.76 11.10 -13.41
N GLY A 61 -12.01 10.62 -13.31
CA GLY A 61 -12.66 9.89 -14.40
C GLY A 61 -12.01 8.54 -14.73
N PHE A 62 -12.14 7.58 -13.83
CA PHE A 62 -11.99 6.18 -14.23
C PHE A 62 -13.06 5.85 -15.26
N ASN A 63 -12.63 5.30 -16.40
CA ASN A 63 -13.59 4.75 -17.34
C ASN A 63 -13.98 3.37 -16.83
N ASP A 64 -12.98 2.47 -16.79
CA ASP A 64 -13.19 1.07 -16.51
C ASP A 64 -12.08 0.51 -15.60
N ILE A 65 -12.43 -0.47 -14.76
CA ILE A 65 -11.47 -1.32 -14.06
C ILE A 65 -11.65 -2.76 -14.54
N ASP A 66 -10.59 -3.32 -15.13
CA ASP A 66 -10.53 -4.71 -15.53
C ASP A 66 -9.96 -5.54 -14.38
N VAL A 67 -10.72 -6.52 -13.90
CA VAL A 67 -10.27 -7.44 -12.85
C VAL A 67 -10.24 -8.85 -13.39
N VAL A 68 -9.13 -9.54 -13.14
CA VAL A 68 -8.90 -10.93 -13.51
C VAL A 68 -8.51 -11.72 -12.28
N LEU A 69 -9.33 -12.70 -11.90
CA LEU A 69 -9.10 -13.63 -10.81
C LEU A 69 -8.59 -14.96 -11.36
N LYS A 70 -7.47 -15.44 -10.81
CA LYS A 70 -6.81 -16.69 -11.22
C LYS A 70 -6.52 -17.60 -10.02
N SER A 71 -6.38 -18.90 -10.28
CA SER A 71 -5.83 -19.85 -9.32
C SER A 71 -4.31 -19.64 -9.16
N MET A 72 -3.70 -20.26 -8.16
CA MET A 72 -2.24 -20.24 -7.99
C MET A 72 -1.49 -20.73 -9.24
N ASN A 73 -2.11 -21.64 -10.00
CA ASN A 73 -1.56 -22.24 -11.21
C ASN A 73 -1.81 -21.40 -12.49
N ASP A 74 -2.22 -20.13 -12.35
CA ASP A 74 -2.55 -19.23 -13.47
C ASP A 74 -3.84 -19.55 -14.23
N GLU A 75 -4.67 -20.46 -13.73
CA GLU A 75 -5.96 -20.79 -14.37
C GLU A 75 -7.01 -19.70 -14.08
N LEU A 76 -7.78 -19.31 -15.10
CA LEU A 76 -8.81 -18.28 -14.98
C LEU A 76 -9.99 -18.79 -14.13
N ILE A 77 -10.32 -18.04 -13.07
CA ILE A 77 -11.48 -18.30 -12.20
C ILE A 77 -12.65 -17.38 -12.57
N ALA A 78 -12.37 -16.10 -12.77
CA ALA A 78 -13.34 -15.09 -13.15
C ALA A 78 -12.63 -13.88 -13.78
N GLN A 79 -13.32 -13.16 -14.65
CA GLN A 79 -12.87 -11.85 -15.15
C GLN A 79 -14.07 -10.95 -15.38
N GLY A 80 -13.88 -9.65 -15.22
CA GLY A 80 -14.91 -8.66 -15.47
C GLY A 80 -14.31 -7.29 -15.71
N THR A 81 -14.97 -6.54 -16.59
CA THR A 81 -14.73 -5.11 -16.80
C THR A 81 -15.83 -4.38 -16.05
N PHE A 82 -15.43 -3.55 -15.10
CA PHE A 82 -16.32 -2.72 -14.34
C PHE A 82 -16.30 -1.33 -14.98
N GLU A 83 -17.29 -1.07 -15.82
CA GLU A 83 -17.63 0.29 -16.24
C GLU A 83 -18.23 0.98 -15.02
N ILE A 84 -17.61 2.04 -14.52
CA ILE A 84 -18.13 2.69 -13.32
C ILE A 84 -18.64 4.08 -13.67
N ASP A 85 -19.86 4.09 -14.23
CA ASP A 85 -20.58 5.31 -14.64
C ASP A 85 -20.73 6.32 -13.49
N ASP A 86 -20.92 5.84 -12.26
CA ASP A 86 -20.98 6.68 -11.05
C ASP A 86 -19.59 7.19 -10.59
N LEU A 87 -18.47 6.64 -11.09
CA LEU A 87 -17.10 7.09 -10.78
C LEU A 87 -16.46 7.93 -11.89
N LYS A 88 -17.15 8.16 -13.01
CA LYS A 88 -16.74 9.22 -13.96
C LYS A 88 -16.69 10.60 -13.27
N ALA A 89 -17.44 10.76 -12.18
CA ALA A 89 -17.42 11.94 -11.31
C ALA A 89 -16.46 11.83 -10.10
N ILE A 90 -15.86 10.66 -9.84
CA ILE A 90 -14.87 10.53 -8.77
C ILE A 90 -13.60 11.26 -9.17
N SER A 91 -13.25 12.17 -8.28
CA SER A 91 -11.99 12.88 -8.17
C SER A 91 -11.43 12.48 -6.83
N PHE A 92 -10.22 11.94 -6.77
CA PHE A 92 -9.58 11.59 -5.51
C PHE A 92 -8.09 11.91 -5.51
N GLU A 93 -7.68 12.62 -4.47
CA GLU A 93 -6.38 13.26 -4.32
C GLU A 93 -5.27 12.23 -4.00
N PRO A 94 -3.99 12.60 -4.19
CA PRO A 94 -2.87 11.76 -3.75
C PRO A 94 -3.04 11.30 -2.30
N GLY A 95 -2.93 9.99 -2.06
CA GLY A 95 -3.09 9.38 -0.75
C GLY A 95 -4.53 9.01 -0.37
N GLU A 96 -5.53 9.48 -1.12
CA GLU A 96 -6.92 9.06 -0.93
C GLU A 96 -7.17 7.65 -1.46
N SER A 97 -8.25 7.07 -0.96
CA SER A 97 -8.73 5.77 -1.40
C SER A 97 -10.26 5.73 -1.43
N PHE A 98 -10.80 4.82 -2.21
CA PHE A 98 -12.24 4.54 -2.19
C PHE A 98 -12.51 3.04 -2.19
N PHE A 99 -13.65 2.68 -1.62
CA PHE A 99 -14.12 1.30 -1.60
C PHE A 99 -14.82 0.95 -2.92
N PHE A 100 -14.47 -0.20 -3.45
CA PHE A 100 -15.00 -0.75 -4.69
C PHE A 100 -15.65 -2.11 -4.40
N THR A 101 -16.85 -2.32 -4.95
CA THR A 101 -17.48 -3.64 -4.98
C THR A 101 -17.95 -3.94 -6.40
N GLY A 102 -17.67 -5.15 -6.88
CA GLY A 102 -18.02 -5.55 -8.24
C GLY A 102 -18.28 -7.04 -8.35
N ALA A 103 -19.29 -7.43 -9.13
CA ALA A 103 -19.60 -8.81 -9.45
C ALA A 103 -19.06 -9.19 -10.85
N MET A 104 -18.41 -10.35 -10.96
CA MET A 104 -17.93 -10.94 -12.21
C MET A 104 -18.56 -12.31 -12.43
N ASN A 105 -18.78 -12.67 -13.68
CA ASN A 105 -19.24 -14.02 -14.01
C ASN A 105 -18.14 -15.05 -13.68
N LYS A 106 -18.54 -16.10 -12.98
CA LYS A 106 -17.67 -17.19 -12.57
C LYS A 106 -17.49 -18.18 -13.71
N THR A 107 -16.24 -18.48 -14.07
CA THR A 107 -15.92 -19.48 -15.12
C THR A 107 -15.44 -20.80 -14.52
N ALA A 108 -15.04 -20.80 -13.24
CA ALA A 108 -14.65 -21.99 -12.48
C ALA A 108 -14.90 -21.75 -10.97
N PRO A 109 -15.06 -22.81 -10.16
CA PRO A 109 -15.17 -22.67 -8.70
C PRO A 109 -13.98 -21.91 -8.10
N VAL A 110 -14.22 -21.06 -7.10
CA VAL A 110 -13.15 -20.35 -6.41
C VAL A 110 -12.36 -21.33 -5.55
N THR A 111 -11.06 -21.47 -5.81
CA THR A 111 -10.17 -22.34 -5.04
C THR A 111 -9.15 -21.53 -4.25
N TYR A 112 -8.99 -21.85 -2.97
CA TYR A 112 -8.06 -21.17 -2.08
C TYR A 112 -6.71 -21.91 -1.99
N PRO A 113 -5.57 -21.18 -1.97
CA PRO A 113 -5.44 -19.74 -2.17
C PRO A 113 -5.59 -19.34 -3.66
N TYR A 114 -5.99 -18.10 -3.93
CA TYR A 114 -6.11 -17.53 -5.28
C TYR A 114 -5.17 -16.33 -5.47
N LYS A 115 -5.05 -15.84 -6.71
CA LYS A 115 -4.36 -14.60 -7.06
C LYS A 115 -5.23 -13.75 -7.98
N TYR A 116 -5.11 -12.43 -7.90
CA TYR A 116 -5.83 -11.52 -8.77
C TYR A 116 -4.88 -10.52 -9.43
N VAL A 117 -5.31 -9.99 -10.56
CA VAL A 117 -4.69 -8.89 -11.29
C VAL A 117 -5.81 -7.89 -11.57
N ALA A 118 -5.58 -6.61 -11.27
CA ALA A 118 -6.53 -5.55 -11.57
C ALA A 118 -5.82 -4.44 -12.35
N GLU A 119 -6.28 -4.18 -13.56
CA GLU A 119 -5.77 -3.14 -14.45
C GLU A 119 -6.84 -2.05 -14.54
N SER A 120 -6.43 -0.78 -14.45
CA SER A 120 -7.38 0.34 -14.53
C SER A 120 -7.07 1.22 -15.73
N SER A 121 -8.11 1.74 -16.37
CA SER A 121 -8.00 2.71 -17.46
C SER A 121 -8.52 4.08 -16.99
N VAL A 122 -7.60 5.06 -16.93
CA VAL A 122 -7.90 6.44 -16.52
C VAL A 122 -7.94 7.35 -17.75
N ASN A 123 -8.90 8.27 -17.83
CA ASN A 123 -8.97 9.27 -18.89
C ASN A 123 -8.17 10.54 -18.52
N TRP A 124 -7.00 10.73 -19.15
CA TRP A 124 -5.96 11.67 -18.74
C TRP A 124 -6.16 13.14 -19.16
N ASN A 125 -7.27 13.79 -18.79
CA ASN A 125 -7.53 15.14 -19.32
C ASN A 125 -7.04 16.31 -18.45
N ASN A 126 -6.70 16.12 -17.16
CA ASN A 126 -6.18 17.22 -16.33
C ASN A 126 -5.21 16.69 -15.27
N ILE A 127 -3.91 16.95 -15.45
CA ILE A 127 -2.89 16.63 -14.45
C ILE A 127 -2.14 17.91 -14.07
N THR A 128 -1.92 18.14 -12.78
CA THR A 128 -1.13 19.27 -12.26
C THR A 128 -0.19 18.75 -11.14
N GLU A 129 1.05 19.24 -11.15
CA GLU A 129 2.27 18.68 -10.51
C GLU A 129 2.35 18.81 -8.96
N LEU A 130 3.14 17.95 -8.26
CA LEU A 130 4.02 18.33 -7.12
C LEU A 130 4.93 17.20 -6.51
N SER A 131 6.21 17.58 -6.33
CA SER A 131 7.19 17.28 -5.24
C SER A 131 8.01 15.97 -5.21
N ASP A 132 9.34 16.12 -5.12
CA ASP A 132 10.41 15.11 -5.03
C ASP A 132 10.68 14.52 -3.61
N ASP A 133 9.70 14.59 -2.71
CA ASP A 133 9.85 14.14 -1.32
C ASP A 133 8.88 13.02 -0.94
N ILE A 134 9.33 12.09 -0.08
CA ILE A 134 8.46 11.04 0.46
C ILE A 134 7.29 11.70 1.20
N LYS A 135 6.07 11.47 0.74
CA LYS A 135 4.84 11.89 1.42
C LYS A 135 4.25 10.71 2.15
N LEU A 136 3.81 10.93 3.39
CA LEU A 136 3.06 9.96 4.15
C LEU A 136 1.60 10.42 4.25
N TYR A 137 0.69 9.51 3.98
CA TYR A 137 -0.74 9.67 4.25
C TYR A 137 -1.18 8.61 5.26
N ILE A 138 -1.95 9.02 6.27
CA ILE A 138 -2.59 8.13 7.23
C ILE A 138 -4.09 8.39 7.17
N ASN A 139 -4.88 7.36 6.81
CA ASN A 139 -6.32 7.49 6.61
C ASN A 139 -6.69 8.69 5.71
N SER A 140 -5.93 8.88 4.62
CA SER A 140 -6.03 9.99 3.66
C SER A 140 -5.54 11.36 4.16
N GLU A 141 -5.17 11.51 5.44
CA GLU A 141 -4.58 12.75 5.95
C GLU A 141 -3.07 12.79 5.70
N GLN A 142 -2.58 13.86 5.09
CA GLN A 142 -1.15 14.02 4.87
C GLN A 142 -0.42 14.31 6.17
N ILE A 143 0.54 13.46 6.52
CA ILE A 143 1.36 13.59 7.72
C ILE A 143 2.73 14.14 7.36
N VAL A 144 3.10 15.26 8.01
CA VAL A 144 4.44 15.83 7.88
C VAL A 144 5.43 14.98 8.67
N LEU A 145 6.46 14.50 7.98
CA LEU A 145 7.50 13.63 8.54
C LEU A 145 8.69 14.46 9.03
N GLU A 146 8.94 14.47 10.34
CA GLU A 146 10.20 15.01 10.87
C GLU A 146 11.42 14.16 10.48
N GLN A 147 11.24 12.85 10.38
CA GLN A 147 12.23 11.91 9.87
C GLN A 147 11.62 11.12 8.72
N LYS A 148 12.25 11.22 7.54
CA LYS A 148 11.77 10.52 6.34
C LYS A 148 11.90 9.00 6.50
N PRO A 149 10.95 8.21 5.98
CA PRO A 149 11.09 6.77 5.82
C PRO A 149 12.36 6.42 5.04
N VAL A 150 12.90 5.23 5.32
CA VAL A 150 14.08 4.71 4.63
C VAL A 150 13.83 3.29 4.14
N ILE A 151 14.41 2.91 3.01
CA ILE A 151 14.33 1.53 2.52
C ILE A 151 15.66 0.84 2.85
N ILE A 152 15.59 -0.24 3.63
CA ILE A 152 16.75 -1.08 4.00
C ILE A 152 16.36 -2.52 3.70
N ASN A 153 17.24 -3.27 3.02
CA ASN A 153 16.99 -4.67 2.63
C ASN A 153 15.63 -4.88 1.94
N ASN A 154 15.23 -3.94 1.08
CA ASN A 154 13.94 -3.98 0.38
C ASN A 154 12.72 -4.00 1.33
N ARG A 155 12.87 -3.44 2.54
CA ARG A 155 11.81 -3.15 3.50
C ARG A 155 11.81 -1.67 3.80
N MET A 156 10.62 -1.07 3.84
CA MET A 156 10.45 0.31 4.24
C MET A 156 10.39 0.41 5.76
N LEU A 157 11.24 1.26 6.33
CA LEU A 157 11.24 1.58 7.75
C LEU A 157 10.73 3.00 7.93
N VAL A 158 9.84 3.17 8.90
CA VAL A 158 9.18 4.44 9.24
C VAL A 158 9.47 4.81 10.69
N PRO A 159 9.49 6.10 11.06
CA PRO A 159 9.62 6.49 12.45
C PRO A 159 8.42 5.99 13.25
N ILE A 160 8.68 5.26 14.32
CA ILE A 160 7.62 4.69 15.16
C ILE A 160 6.70 5.76 15.77
N SER A 161 7.26 6.93 16.10
CA SER A 161 6.52 8.06 16.64
C SER A 161 5.44 8.54 15.68
N THR A 162 5.74 8.56 14.38
CA THR A 162 4.79 9.00 13.35
C THR A 162 3.59 8.05 13.28
N ILE A 163 3.83 6.75 13.38
CA ILE A 163 2.75 5.76 13.36
C ILE A 163 1.94 5.87 14.65
N ALA A 164 2.61 5.89 15.80
CA ALA A 164 1.95 5.88 17.08
C ALA A 164 1.05 7.10 17.34
N SER A 165 1.51 8.30 16.97
CA SER A 165 0.75 9.54 17.14
C SER A 165 -0.56 9.60 16.35
N ASN A 166 -0.67 8.83 15.27
CA ASN A 166 -1.84 8.86 14.37
C ASN A 166 -2.79 7.68 14.55
N PHE A 167 -2.42 6.67 15.36
CA PHE A 167 -3.20 5.45 15.54
C PHE A 167 -3.51 5.12 17.02
N ASP A 168 -3.40 6.11 17.91
CA ASP A 168 -3.65 5.99 19.35
C ASP A 168 -2.87 4.84 20.01
N TYR A 169 -1.63 4.61 19.55
CA TYR A 169 -0.77 3.60 20.16
C TYR A 169 -0.08 4.16 21.39
N GLU A 170 -0.10 3.40 22.47
CA GLU A 170 0.80 3.64 23.60
C GLU A 170 2.21 3.19 23.22
N VAL A 171 3.19 4.08 23.34
CA VAL A 171 4.59 3.78 23.05
C VAL A 171 5.41 3.83 24.33
N ASN A 172 6.09 2.74 24.63
CA ASN A 172 7.05 2.65 25.73
C ASN A 172 8.44 2.33 25.17
N TRP A 173 9.40 3.21 25.45
CA TRP A 173 10.81 2.97 25.16
C TRP A 173 11.55 2.46 26.40
N ASN A 174 12.16 1.29 26.29
CA ASN A 174 13.05 0.73 27.30
C ASN A 174 14.51 0.93 26.88
N GLN A 175 15.19 1.84 27.57
CA GLN A 175 16.59 2.18 27.30
C GLN A 175 17.56 1.02 27.57
N ALA A 176 17.33 0.24 28.64
CA ALA A 176 18.25 -0.83 29.05
C ALA A 176 18.24 -1.99 28.05
N GLU A 177 17.05 -2.34 27.57
CA GLU A 177 16.86 -3.41 26.59
C GLU A 177 17.01 -2.92 25.14
N LYS A 178 17.09 -1.60 24.92
CA LYS A 178 16.99 -0.96 23.61
C LYS A 178 15.78 -1.51 22.84
N SER A 179 14.62 -1.45 23.48
CA SER A 179 13.38 -1.98 22.92
C SER A 179 12.28 -0.93 22.97
N VAL A 180 11.38 -1.01 21.99
CA VAL A 180 10.17 -0.22 21.93
C VAL A 180 8.96 -1.15 21.96
N THR A 181 8.00 -0.82 22.82
CA THR A 181 6.73 -1.53 22.92
C THR A 181 5.63 -0.60 22.44
N LEU A 182 4.80 -1.09 21.51
CA LEU A 182 3.57 -0.47 21.04
C LEU A 182 2.40 -1.24 21.61
N ALA A 183 1.37 -0.57 22.11
CA ALA A 183 0.14 -1.21 22.56
C ALA A 183 -1.10 -0.46 22.07
N ARG A 184 -2.14 -1.21 21.70
CA ARG A 184 -3.48 -0.69 21.40
C ARG A 184 -4.53 -1.72 21.83
N GLY A 185 -5.35 -1.36 22.81
CA GLY A 185 -6.31 -2.30 23.39
C GLY A 185 -5.60 -3.55 23.94
N PRO A 186 -6.02 -4.78 23.56
CA PRO A 186 -5.38 -6.01 24.04
C PRO A 186 -4.09 -6.35 23.29
N LYS A 187 -3.77 -5.67 22.18
CA LYS A 187 -2.64 -5.99 21.32
C LYS A 187 -1.37 -5.28 21.78
N SER A 188 -0.27 -6.04 21.88
CA SER A 188 1.04 -5.52 22.27
C SER A 188 2.14 -6.04 21.36
N VAL A 189 2.99 -5.14 20.88
CA VAL A 189 4.11 -5.43 19.98
C VAL A 189 5.39 -4.88 20.57
N LYS A 190 6.36 -5.75 20.84
CA LYS A 190 7.70 -5.37 21.31
C LYS A 190 8.73 -5.61 20.22
N LEU A 191 9.50 -4.57 19.94
CA LEU A 191 10.57 -4.54 18.95
C LEU A 191 11.88 -4.19 19.63
N THR A 192 12.93 -4.99 19.38
CA THR A 192 14.26 -4.74 19.96
C THR A 192 15.20 -4.26 18.86
N ILE A 193 15.90 -3.14 19.10
CA ILE A 193 16.82 -2.54 18.12
C ILE A 193 17.87 -3.56 17.69
N ASN A 194 18.10 -3.66 16.38
CA ASN A 194 19.02 -4.60 15.72
C ASN A 194 18.69 -6.09 15.93
N SER A 195 17.50 -6.43 16.44
CA SER A 195 17.00 -7.80 16.53
C SER A 195 16.03 -8.10 15.39
N ALA A 196 16.23 -9.24 14.71
CA ALA A 196 15.26 -9.81 13.78
C ALA A 196 14.18 -10.66 14.49
N VAL A 197 14.15 -10.62 15.83
CA VAL A 197 13.10 -11.24 16.65
C VAL A 197 12.32 -10.12 17.35
N ALA A 198 11.02 -10.09 17.10
CA ALA A 198 10.03 -9.26 17.76
C ALA A 198 9.16 -10.13 18.68
N SER A 199 8.32 -9.49 19.49
CA SER A 199 7.26 -10.19 20.21
C SER A 199 5.90 -9.56 19.92
N VAL A 200 4.90 -10.40 19.67
CA VAL A 200 3.48 -10.01 19.54
C VAL A 200 2.71 -10.78 20.60
N ASP A 201 2.02 -10.07 21.49
CA ASP A 201 1.25 -10.65 22.59
C ASP A 201 2.06 -11.66 23.44
N SER A 202 3.34 -11.37 23.66
CA SER A 202 4.34 -12.21 24.38
C SER A 202 4.86 -13.43 23.61
N GLU A 203 4.41 -13.67 22.38
CA GLU A 203 4.96 -14.71 21.50
C GLU A 203 6.07 -14.14 20.63
N ASN A 204 7.15 -14.91 20.43
CA ASN A 204 8.27 -14.47 19.60
C ASN A 204 7.98 -14.69 18.11
N VAL A 205 8.21 -13.66 17.30
CA VAL A 205 8.00 -13.67 15.85
C VAL A 205 9.26 -13.19 15.15
N SER A 206 9.66 -13.87 14.08
CA SER A 206 10.77 -13.44 13.23
C SER A 206 10.30 -12.32 12.29
N ILE A 207 11.12 -11.27 12.15
CA ILE A 207 10.88 -10.17 11.21
C ILE A 207 12.01 -10.10 10.18
N ASP A 208 11.66 -9.73 8.95
CA ASP A 208 12.61 -9.72 7.82
C ASP A 208 13.70 -8.64 7.93
N THR A 209 13.43 -7.57 8.69
CA THR A 209 14.36 -6.47 8.87
C THR A 209 14.26 -5.95 10.28
N ALA A 210 15.39 -5.84 10.95
CA ALA A 210 15.43 -5.37 12.33
C ALA A 210 15.10 -3.86 12.40
N PRO A 211 14.44 -3.40 13.48
CA PRO A 211 14.30 -1.98 13.74
C PRO A 211 15.68 -1.37 14.05
N ILE A 212 15.88 -0.12 13.64
CA ILE A 212 17.15 0.60 13.83
C ILE A 212 16.92 1.94 14.49
N ILE A 213 17.99 2.56 14.97
CA ILE A 213 17.98 3.97 15.35
C ILE A 213 18.67 4.74 14.22
N LEU A 214 17.96 5.71 13.65
CA LEU A 214 18.47 6.63 12.63
C LEU A 214 18.16 8.05 13.06
N ASN A 215 19.17 8.93 13.12
CA ASN A 215 19.02 10.33 13.55
C ASN A 215 18.24 10.48 14.87
N ASN A 216 18.54 9.62 15.85
CA ASN A 216 17.88 9.58 17.16
C ASN A 216 16.36 9.27 17.10
N ARG A 217 15.89 8.66 16.02
CA ARG A 217 14.53 8.14 15.86
C ARG A 217 14.57 6.62 15.68
N THR A 218 13.64 5.93 16.34
CA THR A 218 13.45 4.49 16.16
C THR A 218 12.69 4.24 14.87
N MET A 219 13.35 3.61 13.92
CA MET A 219 12.80 3.25 12.61
C MET A 219 12.38 1.79 12.64
N VAL A 220 11.13 1.52 12.29
CA VAL A 220 10.53 0.17 12.36
C VAL A 220 9.98 -0.25 10.99
N PRO A 221 10.04 -1.54 10.62
CA PRO A 221 9.47 -2.01 9.36
C PRO A 221 7.96 -1.77 9.33
N ILE A 222 7.48 -0.97 8.39
CA ILE A 222 6.05 -0.61 8.33
C ILE A 222 5.16 -1.84 8.19
N SER A 223 5.56 -2.78 7.33
CA SER A 223 4.80 -4.02 7.08
C SER A 223 4.53 -4.79 8.38
N PHE A 224 5.50 -4.87 9.28
CA PHE A 224 5.33 -5.60 10.54
C PHE A 224 4.35 -4.89 11.48
N ILE A 225 4.41 -3.56 11.55
CA ILE A 225 3.52 -2.79 12.42
C ILE A 225 2.08 -2.88 11.93
N VAL A 226 1.85 -2.68 10.63
CA VAL A 226 0.48 -2.70 10.09
C VAL A 226 -0.12 -4.10 10.18
N ASP A 227 0.64 -5.15 9.85
CA ASP A 227 0.20 -6.54 9.99
C ASP A 227 -0.19 -6.87 11.44
N ALA A 228 0.61 -6.45 12.42
CA ALA A 228 0.38 -6.76 13.83
C ALA A 228 -0.86 -6.07 14.41
N PHE A 229 -1.22 -4.89 13.88
CA PHE A 229 -2.34 -4.09 14.36
C PHE A 229 -3.55 -4.09 13.42
N GLY A 230 -3.54 -4.90 12.36
CA GLY A 230 -4.64 -5.02 11.39
C GLY A 230 -4.83 -3.79 10.51
N ALA A 231 -3.81 -2.95 10.39
CA ALA A 231 -3.76 -1.90 9.37
C ALA A 231 -3.16 -2.47 8.10
N ASP A 232 -3.12 -1.65 7.04
CA ASP A 232 -2.38 -1.99 5.84
C ASP A 232 -1.80 -0.73 5.19
N TYR A 233 -0.93 -0.92 4.19
CA TYR A 233 -0.19 0.16 3.56
C TYR A 233 0.05 -0.08 2.08
N ALA A 234 0.22 1.02 1.36
CA ALA A 234 0.50 1.04 -0.06
C ALA A 234 1.66 2.02 -0.35
N TRP A 235 2.54 1.65 -1.28
CA TRP A 235 3.74 2.42 -1.61
C TRP A 235 3.87 2.68 -3.11
N GLY A 236 3.77 3.95 -3.49
CA GLY A 236 4.03 4.42 -4.86
C GLY A 236 5.52 4.63 -5.08
N ALA A 237 6.19 3.66 -5.70
CA ALA A 237 7.65 3.68 -5.82
C ALA A 237 8.19 4.84 -6.66
N GLN A 238 7.41 5.30 -7.64
CA GLN A 238 7.77 6.41 -8.53
C GLN A 238 7.47 7.77 -7.87
N THR A 239 6.33 7.88 -7.23
CA THR A 239 5.82 9.13 -6.61
C THR A 239 6.31 9.37 -5.20
N LYS A 240 6.90 8.35 -4.58
CA LYS A 240 7.33 8.34 -3.20
C LYS A 240 6.19 8.55 -2.19
N ILE A 241 5.00 8.10 -2.52
CA ILE A 241 3.83 8.19 -1.62
C ILE A 241 3.68 6.90 -0.83
N LEU A 242 3.76 7.01 0.49
CA LEU A 242 3.39 5.96 1.43
C LEU A 242 2.01 6.29 1.99
N SER A 243 1.05 5.39 1.83
CA SER A 243 -0.30 5.53 2.37
C SER A 243 -0.56 4.39 3.36
N ILE A 244 -1.06 4.70 4.55
CA ILE A 244 -1.41 3.73 5.59
C ILE A 244 -2.89 3.91 5.94
N TYR A 245 -3.61 2.80 6.09
CA TYR A 245 -5.06 2.80 6.28
C TYR A 245 -5.49 1.64 7.18
N TYR A 246 -6.69 1.77 7.73
CA TYR A 246 -7.41 0.77 8.52
C TYR A 246 -8.65 0.27 7.81
#